data_AF-A0A9X5HDI6-F1
#
_entry.id   AF-A0A9X5HDI6-F1
#
_cell.length_a   1.000
_cell.length_b   1.000
_cell.length_c   1.000
_cell.angle_alpha   90.00
_cell.angle_beta   90.00
_cell.angle_gamma   90.00
#
_symmetry.space_group_name_H-M   'P 1'
#
loop_
_entity.id
_entity.type
_entity.pdbx_description
1 polymer ?
#
loop_
_entity_poly.entity_id
_entity_poly.type
_entity_poly.pdbx_seq_one_letter_code
_entity_poly.pdbx_strand_id
1 'polypeptide(L)' 'MRVYVPLTLPGLAEAHRTGQLGDGPFTAYAVTPALREWYVSDDVEELEYAALGRAALASVRLLAADPAAPRR' A
#
# COMPACT_ATOMS: atom_id res chain seq x y z
N MET A 1 -12.89 5.84 -6.28
CA MET A 1 -11.72 4.96 -6.51
C MET A 1 -10.62 5.37 -5.56
N ARG A 2 -10.25 4.48 -4.63
CA ARG A 2 -9.18 4.70 -3.66
C ARG A 2 -7.92 3.94 -4.07
N VAL A 3 -6.76 4.54 -3.80
CA VAL A 3 -5.44 3.96 -4.03
C VAL A 3 -4.69 3.93 -2.70
N TYR A 4 -4.18 2.76 -2.34
CA TYR A 4 -3.46 2.50 -1.12
C TYR A 4 -1.98 2.37 -1.45
N VAL A 5 -1.17 3.29 -0.93
CA VAL A 5 0.27 3.32 -1.16
C VAL A 5 0.98 2.71 0.05
N PRO A 6 1.76 1.63 -0.14
CA PRO A 6 2.54 1.04 0.94
C PRO A 6 3.70 1.97 1.31
N LEU A 7 3.78 2.36 2.57
CA LEU A 7 4.82 3.23 3.11
C LEU A 7 5.23 2.80 4.52
N THR A 8 6.44 3.17 4.90
CA THR A 8 6.90 3.18 6.29
C THR A 8 6.60 4.55 6.93
N LEU A 9 6.70 4.68 8.26
CA LEU A 9 6.52 5.99 8.92
C LEU A 9 7.51 7.06 8.43
N PRO A 10 8.82 6.78 8.27
CA PRO A 10 9.74 7.73 7.65
C PRO A 10 9.36 8.07 6.20
N GLY A 11 8.96 7.07 5.41
CA GLY A 11 8.52 7.29 4.03
C GLY A 11 7.29 8.19 3.92
N LEU A 12 6.32 8.03 4.81
CA LEU A 12 5.14 8.91 4.89
C LEU A 12 5.53 10.34 5.28
N ALA A 13 6.47 10.51 6.22
CA ALA A 13 6.96 11.83 6.61
C ALA A 13 7.68 12.56 5.47
N GLU A 14 8.49 11.84 4.68
CA GLU A 14 9.12 12.37 3.46
C GLU A 14 8.06 12.79 2.44
N ALA A 15 7.08 11.92 2.17
CA ALA A 15 6.04 12.19 1.20
C ALA A 15 5.16 13.38 1.58
N HIS A 16 4.86 13.53 2.88
CA HIS A 16 4.15 14.70 3.39
C HIS A 16 4.96 15.99 3.21
N ARG A 17 6.27 15.94 3.45
CA ARG A 17 7.16 17.11 3.34
C ARG A 17 7.38 17.55 1.89
N THR A 18 7.53 16.59 0.98
CA THR A 18 7.86 16.88 -0.43
C THR A 18 6.64 16.94 -1.34
N GLY A 19 5.51 16.38 -0.91
CA GLY A 19 4.34 16.16 -1.75
C GLY A 19 4.54 15.06 -2.80
N GLN A 20 5.59 14.24 -2.68
CA GLN A 20 5.99 13.25 -3.68
C GLN A 20 6.16 11.86 -3.06
N LEU A 21 5.88 10.81 -3.84
CA LEU A 21 5.99 9.41 -3.40
C LEU A 21 7.28 8.77 -3.93
N GLY A 22 8.40 9.49 -3.79
CA GLY A 22 9.72 9.13 -4.33
C GLY A 22 9.95 9.60 -5.78
N ASP A 23 11.14 9.30 -6.31
CA ASP A 23 11.64 9.84 -7.59
C ASP A 23 11.30 8.98 -8.83
N GLY A 24 10.40 8.01 -8.72
CA GLY A 24 10.11 7.08 -9.81
C GLY A 24 8.83 6.26 -9.64
N PRO A 25 8.61 5.26 -10.52
CA PRO A 25 7.46 4.36 -10.42
C PRO A 25 7.44 3.66 -9.06
N PHE A 26 6.28 3.66 -8.42
CA PHE A 26 6.06 3.00 -7.15
C PHE A 26 4.90 2.01 -7.25
N THR A 27 4.92 1.01 -6.36
CA THR A 27 3.83 0.03 -6.28
C THR A 27 2.69 0.62 -5.45
N ALA A 28 1.46 0.54 -5.94
CA ALA A 28 0.25 0.90 -5.21
C ALA A 28 -0.83 -0.16 -5.41
N TYR A 29 -1.80 -0.18 -4.50
CA TYR A 29 -2.88 -1.17 -4.48
C TYR A 29 -4.23 -0.47 -4.60
N ALA A 30 -5.13 -1.05 -5.37
CA ALA A 30 -6.49 -0.55 -5.54
C ALA A 30 -7.39 -1.73 -5.90
N VAL A 31 -8.69 -1.49 -5.96
CA VAL A 31 -9.63 -2.47 -6.52
C VAL A 31 -9.44 -2.53 -8.04
N THR A 32 -8.78 -3.59 -8.51
CA THR A 32 -8.56 -3.85 -9.95
C THR A 32 -9.64 -4.79 -10.51
N PRO A 33 -9.85 -4.84 -11.84
CA PRO A 33 -10.72 -5.84 -12.45
C PRO A 33 -10.34 -7.28 -12.03
N ALA A 34 -9.05 -7.60 -12.04
CA ALA A 34 -8.55 -8.90 -11.61
C ALA A 34 -8.87 -9.21 -10.13
N LEU A 35 -8.87 -8.20 -9.25
CA LEU A 35 -9.28 -8.39 -7.84
C LEU A 35 -10.77 -8.69 -7.73
N ARG A 36 -11.62 -7.99 -8.51
CA ARG A 36 -13.08 -8.21 -8.51
C ARG A 36 -13.43 -9.62 -8.96
N GLU A 37 -12.77 -10.08 -10.03
CA GLU A 37 -12.97 -11.43 -10.57
C GLU A 37 -12.51 -12.53 -9.59
N TRP A 38 -11.45 -12.27 -8.82
CA TRP A 38 -10.88 -13.28 -7.91
C TRP A 38 -11.56 -13.34 -6.54
N TYR A 39 -11.92 -12.20 -5.96
CA TYR A 39 -12.48 -12.14 -4.60
C TYR A 39 -13.98 -12.49 -4.56
N VAL A 40 -14.66 -12.50 -5.73
CA VAL A 40 -16.07 -12.89 -5.92
C VAL A 40 -17.01 -12.25 -4.88
N SER A 41 -16.78 -10.96 -4.61
CA SER A 41 -17.65 -10.12 -3.79
C SER A 41 -18.15 -8.96 -4.63
N ASP A 42 -19.45 -8.73 -4.59
CA ASP A 42 -20.09 -7.57 -5.22
C ASP A 42 -20.05 -6.33 -4.30
N ASP A 43 -19.59 -6.49 -3.05
CA ASP A 43 -19.41 -5.38 -2.12
C ASP A 43 -18.08 -4.66 -2.35
N VAL A 44 -18.18 -3.39 -2.73
CA VAL A 44 -17.02 -2.52 -2.97
C VAL A 44 -16.21 -2.30 -1.71
N GLU A 45 -16.84 -2.25 -0.54
CA GLU A 45 -16.15 -1.99 0.73
C GLU A 45 -15.27 -3.19 1.13
N GLU A 46 -15.73 -4.41 0.89
CA GLU A 46 -14.93 -5.62 1.09
C GLU A 46 -13.73 -5.67 0.13
N LEU A 47 -13.93 -5.30 -1.14
CA LEU A 47 -12.85 -5.23 -2.12
C LEU A 47 -11.83 -4.14 -1.77
N GLU A 48 -12.29 -2.99 -1.27
CA GLU A 48 -11.43 -1.93 -0.75
C GLU A 48 -10.60 -2.42 0.45
N TYR A 49 -11.21 -3.18 1.36
CA TYR A 49 -10.51 -3.79 2.48
C TYR A 49 -9.46 -4.81 2.02
N ALA A 50 -9.77 -5.63 1.01
CA ALA A 50 -8.81 -6.56 0.43
C ALA A 50 -7.60 -5.82 -0.19
N ALA A 51 -7.84 -4.75 -0.94
CA ALA A 51 -6.77 -3.91 -1.49
C ALA A 51 -5.92 -3.24 -0.40
N LEU A 52 -6.57 -2.71 0.65
CA LEU A 52 -5.90 -2.15 1.83
C LEU A 52 -5.02 -3.18 2.53
N GLY A 53 -5.52 -4.40 2.77
CA GLY A 53 -4.77 -5.47 3.41
C GLY A 53 -3.51 -5.86 2.62
N ARG A 54 -3.60 -5.88 1.28
CA ARG A 54 -2.45 -6.12 0.40
C ARG A 54 -1.41 -5.00 0.49
N ALA A 55 -1.84 -3.75 0.55
CA ALA A 55 -0.95 -2.61 0.79
C ALA A 55 -0.28 -2.67 2.16
N ALA A 56 -1.03 -3.01 3.21
CA ALA A 56 -0.50 -3.15 4.57
C ALA A 56 0.61 -4.22 4.65
N LEU A 57 0.39 -5.39 4.04
CA LEU A 57 1.43 -6.43 3.95
C LEU A 57 2.66 -5.96 3.18
N ALA A 58 2.48 -5.15 2.14
CA ALA A 58 3.61 -4.57 1.42
C ALA A 58 4.39 -3.56 2.27
N SER A 59 3.73 -2.74 3.09
CA SER A 59 4.41 -1.87 4.06
C SER A 59 5.27 -2.66 5.05
N VAL A 60 4.80 -3.81 5.53
CA VAL A 60 5.59 -4.69 6.40
C VAL A 60 6.84 -5.22 5.68
N ARG A 61 6.72 -5.57 4.39
CA ARG A 61 7.89 -5.99 3.59
C ARG A 61 8.91 -4.87 3.40
N LEU A 62 8.46 -3.61 3.29
CA LEU A 62 9.37 -2.45 3.25
C LEU A 62 10.18 -2.35 4.55
N LEU A 63 9.54 -2.51 5.72
CA LEU A 63 10.22 -2.52 7.01
C LEU A 63 11.21 -3.69 7.11
N ALA A 64 10.82 -4.88 6.67
CA ALA A 64 11.68 -6.06 6.70
C ALA A 64 12.92 -5.93 5.78
N ALA A 65 12.82 -5.13 4.71
CA ALA A 65 13.90 -4.87 3.78
C ALA A 65 14.86 -3.77 4.23
N ASP A 66 14.48 -2.94 5.22
CA ASP A 66 15.27 -1.82 5.73
C ASP A 66 16.11 -2.25 6.95
N PRO A 67 17.44 -2.37 6.82
CA PRO A 67 18.31 -2.75 7.93
C PRO A 67 18.36 -1.72 9.07
N ALA A 68 18.00 -0.47 8.78
CA ALA A 68 17.96 0.62 9.75
C ALA A 68 16.59 0.72 10.46
N ALA A 69 15.58 -0.03 10.01
CA ALA A 69 14.29 -0.04 10.67
C ALA A 69 14.42 -0.57 12.11
N PRO A 70 13.83 0.11 13.11
CA PRO A 70 13.86 -0.37 14.48
C PRO A 70 13.12 -1.70 14.58
N ARG A 71 13.75 -2.68 15.24
CA ARG A 71 13.09 -3.94 15.57
C ARG A 71 11.93 -3.66 16.53
N ARG A 72 10.74 -4.17 16.22
CA ARG A 72 9.54 -4.05 17.05
C ARG A 72 9.03 -5.42 17.43
#